data_AF-A0A0M4DSN4-F1
#
_entry.id   AF-A0A0M4DSN4-F1
#
_cell.length_a   1.000
_cell.length_b   1.000
_cell.length_c   1.000
_cell.angle_alpha   90.00
_cell.angle_beta   90.00
_cell.angle_gamma   90.00
#
_symmetry.space_group_name_H-M   'P 1'
#
loop_
_entity.id
_entity.type
_entity.pdbx_description
1 polymer ?
#
loop_
_entity_poly.entity_id
_entity_poly.type
_entity_poly.pdbx_seq_one_letter_code
_entity_poly.pdbx_strand_id
1 'polypeptide(L)'
;MSDGVDAWNRLAALLPPAQGEEFEGCWAIGEQEAGLGLLVSGLLSGDVAIGETVRAQISVLTEVWGEREALAPGLRRCRGDGGPGSAVRLIERDDVHVGGDTVAAARSLSGLVLVPWIDCARCGRVLMRAHTREPWGDLSFAAGQYVITAPDRTVAVRLFPADAAEEAFTGLLQDCGHQPTRS
;
A
#
# COMPACT_ATOMS: atom_id res chain seq x y z
N MET A 1 6.11 5.70 -16.67
CA MET A 1 5.09 4.82 -17.27
C MET A 1 5.57 3.40 -17.57
N SER A 2 6.89 3.11 -17.73
CA SER A 2 7.37 1.71 -17.86
C SER A 2 7.28 0.90 -16.56
N ASP A 3 7.42 1.54 -15.40
CA ASP A 3 7.46 0.83 -14.11
C ASP A 3 6.17 0.06 -13.80
N GLY A 4 5.02 0.56 -14.27
CA GLY A 4 3.70 -0.08 -14.08
C GLY A 4 3.55 -1.40 -14.85
N VAL A 5 4.03 -1.46 -16.10
CA VAL A 5 4.01 -2.69 -16.91
C VAL A 5 4.95 -3.74 -16.32
N ASP A 6 6.15 -3.32 -15.88
CA ASP A 6 7.11 -4.24 -15.28
C ASP A 6 6.63 -4.78 -13.93
N ALA A 7 5.93 -3.95 -13.13
CA ALA A 7 5.24 -4.41 -11.93
C ALA A 7 4.13 -5.42 -12.28
N TRP A 8 3.34 -5.14 -13.30
CA TRP A 8 2.28 -6.04 -13.78
C TRP A 8 2.83 -7.42 -14.17
N ASN A 9 3.82 -7.46 -15.07
CA ASN A 9 4.42 -8.72 -15.52
C ASN A 9 5.06 -9.53 -14.37
N ARG A 10 5.66 -8.85 -13.38
CA ARG A 10 6.18 -9.53 -12.18
C ARG A 10 5.08 -10.16 -11.32
N LEU A 11 3.91 -9.53 -11.23
CA LEU A 11 2.77 -10.08 -10.50
C LEU A 11 2.13 -11.25 -11.24
N ALA A 12 2.08 -11.18 -12.58
CA ALA A 12 1.63 -12.30 -13.41
C ALA A 12 2.43 -13.57 -13.16
N ALA A 13 3.76 -13.43 -13.04
CA ALA A 13 4.67 -14.53 -12.77
C ALA A 13 4.48 -15.21 -11.40
N LEU A 14 3.69 -14.63 -10.49
CA LEU A 14 3.30 -15.28 -9.24
C LEU A 14 2.18 -16.31 -9.44
N LEU A 15 1.40 -16.16 -10.51
CA LEU A 15 0.24 -16.99 -10.77
C LEU A 15 0.62 -18.25 -11.58
N PRO A 16 -0.20 -19.31 -11.49
CA PRO A 16 -0.16 -20.39 -12.47
C PRO A 16 -0.24 -19.86 -13.91
N PRO A 17 0.46 -20.46 -14.90
CA PRO A 17 0.64 -19.86 -16.24
C PRO A 17 -0.65 -19.37 -16.90
N ALA A 18 -1.72 -20.17 -16.90
CA ALA A 18 -2.99 -19.79 -17.52
C ALA A 18 -3.64 -18.57 -16.84
N GLN A 19 -3.53 -18.45 -15.52
CA GLN A 19 -4.04 -17.29 -14.77
C GLN A 19 -3.15 -16.07 -14.95
N GLY A 20 -1.83 -16.28 -15.06
CA GLY A 20 -0.86 -15.23 -15.36
C GLY A 20 -1.12 -14.59 -16.72
N GLU A 21 -1.35 -15.39 -17.75
CA GLU A 21 -1.69 -14.91 -19.11
C GLU A 21 -3.01 -14.12 -19.12
N GLU A 22 -4.04 -14.59 -18.41
CA GLU A 22 -5.32 -13.87 -18.29
C GLU A 22 -5.15 -12.52 -17.60
N PHE A 23 -4.38 -12.49 -16.51
CA PHE A 23 -4.03 -11.27 -15.79
C PHE A 23 -3.22 -10.29 -16.64
N GLU A 24 -2.21 -10.75 -17.38
CA GLU A 24 -1.44 -9.92 -18.32
C GLU A 24 -2.33 -9.31 -19.41
N GLY A 25 -3.29 -10.10 -19.91
CA GLY A 25 -4.25 -9.68 -20.93
C GLY A 25 -5.05 -8.45 -20.53
N CYS A 26 -5.42 -8.31 -19.25
CA CYS A 26 -6.15 -7.16 -18.72
C CYS A 26 -5.43 -5.82 -18.96
N TRP A 27 -4.09 -5.80 -18.87
CA TRP A 27 -3.33 -4.57 -19.11
C TRP A 27 -3.47 -4.10 -20.56
N ALA A 28 -3.43 -5.03 -21.52
CA ALA A 28 -3.48 -4.72 -22.95
C ALA A 28 -4.83 -4.14 -23.39
N ILE A 29 -5.90 -4.42 -22.64
CA ILE A 29 -7.26 -3.97 -22.95
C ILE A 29 -7.77 -2.84 -22.04
N GLY A 30 -6.97 -2.41 -21.05
CA GLY A 30 -7.35 -1.33 -20.13
C GLY A 30 -8.34 -1.76 -19.03
N GLU A 31 -8.26 -3.01 -18.59
CA GLU A 31 -9.13 -3.61 -17.56
C GLU A 31 -8.31 -3.92 -16.28
N GLN A 32 -7.53 -2.96 -15.78
CA GLN A 32 -6.61 -3.17 -14.67
C GLN A 32 -7.33 -3.51 -13.36
N GLU A 33 -8.50 -2.94 -13.08
CA GLU A 33 -9.32 -3.26 -11.92
C GLU A 33 -9.72 -4.75 -11.91
N ALA A 34 -10.21 -5.25 -13.05
CA ALA A 34 -10.56 -6.65 -13.22
C ALA A 34 -9.32 -7.56 -13.07
N GLY A 35 -8.19 -7.15 -13.64
CA GLY A 35 -6.91 -7.83 -13.47
C GLY A 35 -6.52 -7.96 -11.99
N LEU A 36 -6.63 -6.91 -11.19
CA LEU A 36 -6.33 -6.97 -9.76
C LEU A 36 -7.25 -7.95 -9.01
N GLY A 37 -8.52 -8.04 -9.40
CA GLY A 37 -9.45 -9.05 -8.91
C GLY A 37 -9.02 -10.48 -9.26
N LEU A 38 -8.57 -10.71 -10.50
CA LEU A 38 -8.01 -11.99 -10.94
C LEU A 38 -6.74 -12.36 -10.18
N LEU A 39 -5.84 -11.40 -9.96
CA LEU A 39 -4.61 -11.62 -9.20
C LEU A 39 -4.90 -12.11 -7.78
N VAL A 40 -5.73 -11.39 -7.02
CA VAL A 40 -6.04 -11.77 -5.63
C VAL A 40 -6.77 -13.10 -5.58
N SER A 41 -7.70 -13.35 -6.51
CA SER A 41 -8.43 -14.62 -6.59
C SER A 41 -7.53 -15.80 -6.99
N GLY A 42 -6.59 -15.58 -7.92
CA GLY A 42 -5.60 -16.57 -8.35
C GLY A 42 -4.65 -16.95 -7.22
N LEU A 43 -4.13 -15.95 -6.49
CA LEU A 43 -3.29 -16.18 -5.31
C LEU A 43 -4.02 -17.02 -4.24
N LEU A 44 -5.29 -16.70 -3.97
CA LEU A 44 -6.10 -17.44 -2.99
C LEU A 44 -6.44 -18.86 -3.45
N SER A 45 -6.92 -19.02 -4.67
CA SER A 45 -7.33 -20.32 -5.20
C SER A 45 -6.17 -21.28 -5.44
N GLY A 46 -5.00 -20.74 -5.81
CA GLY A 46 -3.77 -21.50 -5.99
C GLY A 46 -2.96 -21.72 -4.71
N ASP A 47 -3.40 -21.18 -3.56
CA ASP A 47 -2.64 -21.15 -2.30
C ASP A 47 -1.20 -20.65 -2.50
N VAL A 48 -1.03 -19.66 -3.38
CA VAL A 48 0.29 -19.10 -3.70
C VAL A 48 0.76 -18.27 -2.51
N ALA A 49 1.91 -18.66 -1.97
CA ALA A 49 2.56 -17.92 -0.91
C ALA A 49 3.20 -16.63 -1.46
N ILE A 50 2.93 -15.50 -0.81
CA ILE A 50 3.52 -14.21 -1.15
C ILE A 50 4.25 -13.61 0.06
N GLY A 51 5.36 -12.93 -0.20
CA GLY A 51 6.06 -12.15 0.82
C GLY A 51 5.35 -10.82 1.14
N GLU A 52 5.62 -10.26 2.31
CA GLU A 52 4.95 -9.04 2.76
C GLU A 52 5.26 -7.80 1.89
N THR A 53 6.45 -7.71 1.27
CA THR A 53 6.73 -6.66 0.27
C THR A 53 5.80 -6.75 -0.93
N VAL A 54 5.58 -7.97 -1.44
CA VAL A 54 4.67 -8.21 -2.58
C VAL A 54 3.23 -7.91 -2.16
N ARG A 55 2.83 -8.35 -0.97
CA ARG A 55 1.51 -8.01 -0.41
C ARG A 55 1.31 -6.50 -0.30
N ALA A 56 2.30 -5.77 0.19
CA ALA A 56 2.28 -4.31 0.27
C ALA A 56 2.17 -3.67 -1.12
N GLN A 57 2.95 -4.14 -2.10
CA GLN A 57 2.89 -3.67 -3.48
C GLN A 57 1.50 -3.90 -4.12
N ILE A 58 0.91 -5.08 -3.93
CA ILE A 58 -0.45 -5.37 -4.40
C ILE A 58 -1.44 -4.41 -3.73
N SER A 59 -1.34 -4.20 -2.42
CA SER A 59 -2.20 -3.23 -1.73
C SER A 59 -2.09 -1.83 -2.32
N VAL A 60 -0.88 -1.38 -2.69
CA VAL A 60 -0.66 -0.06 -3.30
C VAL A 60 -1.28 0.01 -4.68
N LEU A 61 -1.13 -1.03 -5.51
CA LEU A 61 -1.78 -1.07 -6.82
C LEU A 61 -3.30 -1.04 -6.71
N THR A 62 -3.88 -1.78 -5.75
CA THR A 62 -5.32 -1.70 -5.51
C THR A 62 -5.77 -0.33 -5.02
N GLU A 63 -4.91 0.45 -4.34
CA GLU A 63 -5.23 1.85 -4.00
C GLU A 63 -5.22 2.74 -5.24
N VAL A 64 -4.19 2.62 -6.09
CA VAL A 64 -4.05 3.39 -7.34
C VAL A 64 -5.26 3.21 -8.26
N TRP A 65 -5.78 1.99 -8.34
CA TRP A 65 -6.93 1.64 -9.19
C TRP A 65 -8.27 1.64 -8.44
N GLY A 66 -8.33 2.12 -7.19
CA GLY A 66 -9.59 2.26 -6.44
C GLY A 66 -10.22 0.96 -5.92
N GLU A 67 -9.56 -0.18 -6.09
CA GLU A 67 -10.03 -1.53 -5.72
C GLU A 67 -9.69 -1.96 -4.28
N ARG A 68 -8.98 -1.11 -3.52
CA ARG A 68 -8.44 -1.48 -2.19
C ARG A 68 -9.50 -1.99 -1.23
N GLU A 69 -10.63 -1.30 -1.08
CA GLU A 69 -11.66 -1.71 -0.12
C GLU A 69 -12.26 -3.07 -0.49
N ALA A 70 -12.48 -3.32 -1.78
CA ALA A 70 -13.03 -4.57 -2.28
C ALA A 70 -12.03 -5.74 -2.10
N LEU A 71 -10.75 -5.51 -2.39
CA LEU A 71 -9.74 -6.56 -2.46
C LEU A 71 -8.95 -6.77 -1.17
N ALA A 72 -8.90 -5.80 -0.26
CA ALA A 72 -8.15 -5.91 0.99
C ALA A 72 -8.52 -7.13 1.86
N PRO A 73 -9.80 -7.54 2.01
CA PRO A 73 -10.14 -8.77 2.72
C PRO A 73 -9.56 -10.03 2.07
N GLY A 74 -9.56 -10.09 0.73
CA GLY A 74 -8.94 -11.19 -0.01
C GLY A 74 -7.43 -11.20 0.18
N LEU A 75 -6.80 -10.04 0.00
CA LEU A 75 -5.37 -9.87 0.16
C LEU A 75 -4.89 -10.24 1.57
N ARG A 76 -5.65 -9.98 2.64
CA ARG A 76 -5.31 -10.44 4.01
C ARG A 76 -5.33 -11.97 4.16
N ARG A 77 -6.18 -12.66 3.40
CA ARG A 77 -6.26 -14.14 3.45
C ARG A 77 -5.16 -14.83 2.65
N CYS A 78 -4.46 -14.13 1.76
CA CYS A 78 -3.38 -14.73 0.99
C CYS A 78 -2.28 -15.24 1.92
N ARG A 79 -1.79 -16.46 1.66
CA ARG A 79 -0.77 -17.12 2.46
C ARG A 79 0.55 -16.34 2.42
N GLY A 80 1.16 -16.13 3.59
CA GLY A 80 2.51 -15.58 3.69
C GLY A 80 3.56 -16.63 3.30
N ASP A 81 4.66 -16.21 2.68
CA ASP A 81 5.78 -17.09 2.31
C ASP A 81 6.67 -17.55 3.47
N GLY A 82 6.47 -16.98 4.67
CA GLY A 82 7.28 -17.30 5.86
C GLY A 82 8.74 -16.86 5.74
N GLY A 83 9.08 -16.04 4.72
CA GLY A 83 10.42 -15.55 4.49
C GLY A 83 10.91 -14.63 5.61
N PRO A 84 12.22 -14.56 5.86
CA PRO A 84 12.76 -13.69 6.90
C PRO A 84 12.50 -12.21 6.57
N GLY A 85 12.01 -11.47 7.58
CA GLY A 85 12.11 -10.02 7.73
C GLY A 85 11.86 -9.18 6.47
N SER A 86 10.63 -9.15 5.96
CA SER A 86 10.25 -8.19 4.94
C SER A 86 10.58 -6.76 5.35
N ALA A 87 11.07 -5.95 4.40
CA ALA A 87 11.43 -4.55 4.64
C ALA A 87 10.20 -3.70 5.01
N VAL A 88 9.02 -4.10 4.54
CA VAL A 88 7.74 -3.46 4.79
C VAL A 88 6.66 -4.51 5.09
N ARG A 89 5.63 -4.11 5.84
CA ARG A 89 4.48 -4.96 6.15
C ARG A 89 3.21 -4.14 6.08
N LEU A 90 2.11 -4.81 5.73
CA LEU A 90 0.79 -4.19 5.83
C LEU A 90 0.38 -4.13 7.29
N ILE A 91 -0.11 -2.96 7.69
CA ILE A 91 -0.73 -2.79 9.00
C ILE A 91 -2.15 -3.37 8.92
N GLU A 92 -2.40 -4.47 9.62
CA GLU A 92 -3.75 -5.01 9.79
C GLU A 92 -4.56 -4.08 10.70
N ARG A 93 -5.87 -3.94 10.43
CA ARG A 93 -6.78 -2.96 11.05
C ARG A 93 -6.87 -3.12 12.57
N ASP A 94 -5.88 -2.62 13.31
CA ASP A 94 -5.85 -2.51 14.77
C ASP A 94 -5.02 -1.30 15.25
N ASP A 95 -4.50 -0.50 14.33
CA ASP A 95 -3.78 0.71 14.68
C ASP A 95 -4.71 1.91 14.89
N VAL A 96 -4.51 2.59 16.03
CA VAL A 96 -5.27 3.78 16.41
C VAL A 96 -5.09 4.88 15.35
N HIS A 97 -6.21 5.39 14.82
CA HIS A 97 -6.20 6.54 13.92
C HIS A 97 -5.51 7.74 14.58
N VAL A 98 -4.67 8.44 13.82
CA VAL A 98 -3.97 9.63 14.30
C VAL A 98 -4.66 10.86 13.73
N GLY A 99 -5.04 11.82 14.57
CA GLY A 99 -5.56 13.10 14.09
C GLY A 99 -4.44 13.87 13.40
N GLY A 100 -4.66 14.37 12.18
CA GLY A 100 -3.63 15.08 11.41
C GLY A 100 -3.08 16.32 12.13
N ASP A 101 -3.89 16.95 12.99
CA ASP A 101 -3.48 18.09 13.84
C ASP A 101 -2.41 17.73 14.87
N THR A 102 -2.26 16.44 15.20
CA THR A 102 -1.25 15.96 16.16
C THR A 102 0.12 15.75 15.50
N VAL A 103 0.19 15.83 14.17
CA VAL A 103 1.43 15.61 13.41
C VAL A 103 2.13 16.94 13.14
N ALA A 104 3.30 17.11 13.75
CA ALA A 104 4.14 18.28 13.58
C ALA A 104 4.62 18.44 12.12
N ALA A 105 4.84 19.69 11.71
CA ALA A 105 5.37 20.12 10.41
C ALA A 105 4.46 19.89 9.18
N ALA A 106 3.18 19.55 9.36
CA ALA A 106 2.27 19.30 8.24
C ALA A 106 0.93 20.02 8.36
N ARG A 107 0.94 21.36 8.20
CA ARG A 107 -0.30 22.19 8.24
C ARG A 107 -1.38 21.73 7.26
N SER A 108 -1.01 21.11 6.14
CA SER A 108 -1.96 20.57 5.16
C SER A 108 -2.76 19.37 5.65
N LEU A 109 -2.34 18.73 6.76
CA LEU A 109 -3.06 17.61 7.37
C LEU A 109 -4.12 18.04 8.39
N SER A 110 -4.25 19.35 8.64
CA SER A 110 -5.19 19.84 9.64
C SER A 110 -6.63 19.47 9.26
N GLY A 111 -7.38 18.91 10.21
CA GLY A 111 -8.73 18.39 9.98
C GLY A 111 -8.80 17.04 9.23
N LEU A 112 -7.67 16.43 8.86
CA LEU A 112 -7.63 15.10 8.26
C LEU A 112 -7.46 14.01 9.34
N VAL A 113 -7.95 12.81 9.02
CA VAL A 113 -7.73 11.59 9.81
C VAL A 113 -6.67 10.75 9.11
N LEU A 114 -5.60 10.43 9.82
CA LEU A 114 -4.51 9.60 9.31
C LEU A 114 -4.75 8.14 9.70
N VAL A 115 -4.78 7.28 8.70
CA VAL A 115 -4.94 5.84 8.83
C VAL A 115 -3.60 5.17 8.50
N PRO A 116 -2.94 4.52 9.47
CA PRO A 116 -1.74 3.72 9.21
C PRO A 116 -2.00 2.64 8.15
N TRP A 117 -1.05 2.48 7.23
CA TRP A 117 -1.21 1.56 6.11
C TRP A 117 -0.05 0.59 5.96
N ILE A 118 1.19 1.08 5.90
CA ILE A 118 2.37 0.25 5.66
C ILE A 118 3.49 0.67 6.62
N ASP A 119 3.98 -0.23 7.46
CA ASP A 119 5.17 0.01 8.28
C ASP A 119 6.43 -0.49 7.59
N CYS A 120 7.54 0.22 7.80
CA CYS A 120 8.86 -0.24 7.44
C CYS A 120 9.54 -0.91 8.64
N ALA A 121 9.71 -2.23 8.58
CA ALA A 121 10.31 -3.01 9.66
C ALA A 121 11.79 -2.66 9.95
N ARG A 122 12.46 -1.94 9.05
CA ARG A 122 13.87 -1.55 9.18
C ARG A 122 14.08 -0.24 9.93
N CYS A 123 13.31 0.79 9.58
CA CYS A 123 13.46 2.14 10.16
C CYS A 123 12.28 2.57 11.03
N GLY A 124 11.23 1.74 11.12
CA GLY A 124 10.01 1.98 11.90
C GLY A 124 9.08 3.05 11.32
N ARG A 125 9.43 3.71 10.22
CA ARG A 125 8.57 4.71 9.57
C ARG A 125 7.28 4.06 9.07
N VAL A 126 6.23 4.87 9.01
CA VAL A 126 4.90 4.41 8.59
C VAL A 126 4.41 5.27 7.43
N LEU A 127 3.96 4.62 6.36
CA LEU A 127 3.14 5.25 5.33
C LEU A 127 1.68 5.24 5.78
N MET A 128 1.10 6.43 5.83
CA MET A 128 -0.26 6.72 6.29
C MET A 128 -1.09 7.23 5.11
N ARG A 129 -2.39 6.91 5.13
CA ARG A 129 -3.41 7.49 4.23
C ARG A 129 -4.14 8.60 4.98
N ALA A 130 -4.22 9.79 4.42
CA ALA A 130 -4.95 10.91 5.00
C ALA A 130 -6.34 11.01 4.38
N HIS A 131 -7.36 10.96 5.23
CA HIS A 131 -8.77 10.98 4.82
C HIS A 131 -9.48 12.19 5.40
N THR A 132 -10.47 12.68 4.66
CA THR A 132 -11.47 13.59 5.22
C THR A 132 -12.49 12.76 6.00
N ARG A 133 -13.01 13.29 7.11
CA ARG A 133 -14.20 12.73 7.74
C ARG A 133 -15.44 13.32 7.09
N GLU A 134 -16.24 12.46 6.50
CA GLU A 134 -17.47 12.83 5.80
C GLU A 134 -18.56 13.28 6.78
N PRO A 135 -19.55 14.07 6.34
CA PRO A 135 -20.63 14.56 7.21
C PRO A 135 -21.44 13.44 7.89
N TRP A 136 -21.50 12.25 7.29
CA TRP A 136 -22.16 11.07 7.86
C TRP A 136 -21.27 10.25 8.81
N GLY A 137 -20.03 10.70 9.06
CA GLY A 137 -19.14 10.16 10.09
C GLY A 137 -18.04 9.21 9.58
N ASP A 138 -18.22 8.63 8.40
CA ASP A 138 -17.22 7.75 7.78
C ASP A 138 -16.04 8.53 7.22
N LEU A 139 -14.97 7.81 6.85
CA LEU A 139 -13.83 8.39 6.16
C LEU A 139 -14.13 8.44 4.65
N SER A 140 -13.56 9.44 3.97
CA SER A 140 -13.57 9.51 2.51
C SER A 140 -13.06 8.20 1.90
N PHE A 141 -13.71 7.71 0.85
CA PHE A 141 -13.36 6.43 0.23
C PHE A 141 -11.89 6.39 -0.23
N ALA A 142 -11.50 7.40 -1.00
CA ALA A 142 -10.11 7.63 -1.40
C ALA A 142 -9.36 8.47 -0.37
N ALA A 143 -8.06 8.23 -0.25
CA ALA A 143 -7.16 9.10 0.49
C ALA A 143 -6.97 10.42 -0.28
N GLY A 144 -7.01 11.54 0.43
CA GLY A 144 -6.73 12.86 -0.15
C GLY A 144 -5.23 13.17 -0.23
N GLN A 145 -4.41 12.53 0.62
CA GLN A 145 -2.95 12.65 0.66
C GLN A 145 -2.32 11.39 1.25
N TYR A 146 -1.04 11.18 0.98
CA TYR A 146 -0.22 10.17 1.67
C TYR A 146 0.90 10.82 2.46
N VAL A 147 1.23 10.23 3.61
CA VAL A 147 2.19 10.79 4.56
C VAL A 147 3.13 9.70 5.03
N ILE A 148 4.44 9.95 4.92
CA ILE A 148 5.43 9.14 5.64
C ILE A 148 5.68 9.82 6.97
N THR A 149 5.49 9.09 8.08
CA THR A 149 5.72 9.60 9.44
C THR A 149 6.92 8.94 10.09
N ALA A 150 7.46 9.61 11.11
CA ALA A 150 8.41 9.00 12.05
C ALA A 150 7.75 7.82 12.80
N PRO A 151 8.52 6.91 13.42
CA PRO A 151 7.97 5.72 14.08
C PRO A 151 6.92 6.01 15.15
N ASP A 152 7.04 7.13 15.87
CA ASP A 152 6.07 7.56 16.87
C ASP A 152 4.80 8.20 16.27
N ARG A 153 4.76 8.35 14.94
CA ARG A 153 3.67 8.95 14.15
C ARG A 153 3.38 10.42 14.47
N THR A 154 4.26 11.11 15.19
CA THR A 154 4.06 12.50 15.62
C THR A 154 4.66 13.54 14.68
N VAL A 155 5.53 13.12 13.75
CA VAL A 155 6.21 14.01 12.81
C VAL A 155 6.02 13.51 11.39
N ALA A 156 5.56 14.39 10.49
CA ALA A 156 5.55 14.12 9.06
C ALA A 156 6.96 14.28 8.50
N VAL A 157 7.47 13.22 7.89
CA VAL A 157 8.76 13.21 7.19
C VAL A 157 8.57 13.68 5.75
N ARG A 158 7.49 13.22 5.10
CA ARG A 158 7.19 13.55 3.70
C ARG A 158 5.70 13.47 3.40
N LEU A 159 5.25 14.32 2.49
CA LEU A 159 3.86 14.43 2.04
C LEU A 159 3.78 14.17 0.53
N PHE A 160 2.71 13.52 0.11
CA PHE A 160 2.42 13.19 -1.28
C PHE A 160 0.94 13.52 -1.61
N PRO A 161 0.65 13.94 -2.85
CA PRO A 161 -0.72 14.21 -3.30
C PRO A 161 -1.58 12.93 -3.42
N ALA A 162 -2.89 13.09 -3.63
CA ALA A 162 -3.89 12.01 -3.66
C ALA A 162 -3.63 10.92 -4.71
N ASP A 163 -3.00 11.28 -5.83
CA ASP A 163 -2.70 10.42 -6.96
C ASP A 163 -1.32 9.73 -6.85
N ALA A 164 -0.57 10.00 -5.77
CA ALA A 164 0.82 9.60 -5.65
C ALA A 164 1.06 8.41 -4.69
N ALA A 165 0.17 7.42 -4.67
CA ALA A 165 0.29 6.24 -3.81
C ALA A 165 1.58 5.44 -4.11
N GLU A 166 1.92 5.26 -5.38
CA GLU A 166 3.11 4.51 -5.80
C GLU A 166 4.40 5.28 -5.47
N GLU A 167 4.43 6.60 -5.68
CA GLU A 167 5.57 7.43 -5.28
C GLU A 167 5.74 7.47 -3.76
N ALA A 168 4.63 7.48 -3.00
CA ALA A 168 4.68 7.46 -1.55
C ALA A 168 5.24 6.14 -1.02
N PHE A 169 4.84 5.01 -1.61
CA PHE A 169 5.40 3.70 -1.29
C PHE A 169 6.88 3.60 -1.68
N THR A 170 7.25 4.08 -2.86
CA THR A 170 8.65 4.16 -3.29
C THR A 170 9.49 5.02 -2.35
N GLY A 171 8.94 6.16 -1.91
CA GLY A 171 9.55 7.03 -0.91
C GLY A 171 9.80 6.31 0.41
N LEU A 172 8.84 5.52 0.91
CA LEU A 172 9.00 4.71 2.12
C LEU A 172 10.19 3.75 2.01
N LEU A 173 10.32 3.08 0.85
CA LEU A 173 11.40 2.13 0.59
C LEU A 173 12.78 2.82 0.48
N GLN A 174 12.84 3.98 -0.17
CA GLN A 174 14.09 4.74 -0.40
C GLN A 174 14.58 5.44 0.87
N ASP A 175 13.69 6.06 1.63
CA ASP A 175 14.04 6.87 2.80
C ASP A 175 14.63 6.00 3.92
N CYS A 176 14.32 4.70 3.93
CA CYS A 176 14.92 3.71 4.83
C CYS A 176 16.44 3.58 4.63
N GLY A 177 16.97 3.85 3.43
CA GLY A 177 18.39 3.71 3.11
C GLY A 177 19.29 4.89 3.51
N HIS A 178 18.71 6.00 4.00
CA HIS A 178 19.42 7.27 4.23
C HIS A 178 19.68 7.63 5.71
N GLN A 179 19.43 6.73 6.66
CA GLN A 179 19.80 7.00 8.06
C GLN A 179 21.27 6.65 8.31
N PRO A 180 22.12 7.59 8.79
CA PRO A 180 23.43 7.23 9.31
C PRO A 180 23.24 6.36 10.55
N THR A 181 23.99 5.25 10.59
CA THR A 181 24.10 4.39 11.77
C THR A 181 24.44 5.25 12.98
N ARG A 182 23.50 5.37 13.92
CA ARG A 182 23.80 5.90 15.25
C ARG A 182 24.76 4.92 15.92
N SER A 183 26.02 5.33 15.97
CA SER A 183 27.11 4.72 16.74
C SER A 183 27.01 5.18 18.19
#